data_AF-A0A932C3N0-F1
#
_entry.id   AF-A0A932C3N0-F1
#
_cell.length_a   1.000
_cell.length_b   1.000
_cell.length_c   1.000
_cell.angle_alpha   90.00
_cell.angle_beta   90.00
_cell.angle_gamma   90.00
#
_symmetry.space_group_name_H-M   'P 1'
#
loop_
_entity.id
_entity.type
_entity.pdbx_description
1 polymer ?
#
loop_
_entity_poly.entity_id
_entity_poly.type
_entity_poly.pdbx_seq_one_letter_code
_entity_poly.pdbx_strand_id
1 'polypeptide(L)'
;MQLNDYQQGAARTRNPALSDRDRLLDAASGLAEESGEVLGLVRKHLMQGKPLERPRLVHELGDVLWCLAAVANDAGITLAEVADANLAKLRERHPAGFTRSS
;
A
#
# COMPACT_ATOMS: atom_id res chain seq x y z
N MET A 1 6.62 -13.53 -7.38
CA MET A 1 6.33 -13.41 -5.94
C MET A 1 4.83 -13.17 -5.82
N GLN A 2 4.14 -14.01 -5.06
CA GLN A 2 2.72 -13.81 -4.76
C GLN A 2 2.55 -12.79 -3.62
N LEU A 3 1.35 -12.20 -3.48
CA LEU A 3 1.07 -11.22 -2.42
C LEU A 3 1.31 -11.78 -1.01
N ASN A 4 0.90 -13.04 -0.78
CA ASN A 4 1.09 -13.69 0.51
C ASN A 4 2.57 -14.03 0.78
N ASP A 5 3.36 -14.33 -0.27
CA ASP A 5 4.81 -14.54 -0.11
C ASP A 5 5.49 -13.25 0.35
N TYR A 6 5.11 -12.12 -0.27
CA TYR A 6 5.58 -10.80 0.14
C TYR A 6 5.18 -10.49 1.59
N GLN A 7 3.91 -10.71 1.95
CA GLN A 7 3.40 -10.48 3.30
C GLN A 7 4.20 -11.28 4.34
N GLN A 8 4.48 -12.56 4.08
CA GLN A 8 5.31 -13.39 4.96
C GLN A 8 6.74 -12.86 5.08
N GLY A 9 7.33 -12.36 3.98
CA GLY A 9 8.63 -11.70 4.00
C GLY A 9 8.63 -10.44 4.87
N ALA A 10 7.65 -9.55 4.67
CA ALA A 10 7.49 -8.31 5.41
C ALA A 10 7.21 -8.56 6.91
N ALA A 11 6.43 -9.58 7.24
CA ALA A 11 6.10 -9.92 8.61
C ALA A 11 7.33 -10.21 9.49
N ARG A 12 8.45 -10.64 8.88
CA ARG A 12 9.72 -10.94 9.56
C ARG A 12 10.52 -9.69 9.95
N THR A 13 10.19 -8.53 9.40
CA THR A 13 10.92 -7.28 9.67
C THR A 13 10.20 -6.36 10.66
N ARG A 14 9.05 -6.80 11.19
CA ARG A 14 8.28 -6.06 12.19
C ARG A 14 9.03 -5.98 13.51
N ASN A 15 8.83 -4.89 14.25
CA ASN A 15 9.47 -4.69 15.54
C ASN A 15 8.89 -5.65 16.60
N PRO A 16 9.65 -6.64 17.10
CA PRO A 16 9.14 -7.62 18.06
C PRO A 16 8.99 -7.04 19.48
N ALA A 17 9.52 -5.84 19.75
CA ALA A 17 9.43 -5.21 21.07
C ALA A 17 8.09 -4.50 21.31
N LEU A 18 7.30 -4.27 20.27
CA LEU A 18 6.00 -3.61 20.37
C LEU A 18 4.88 -4.62 20.69
N SER A 19 3.92 -4.19 21.51
CA SER A 19 2.68 -4.95 21.73
C SER A 19 1.87 -5.04 20.43
N ASP A 20 0.95 -6.01 20.33
CA ASP A 20 0.11 -6.17 19.14
C ASP A 20 -0.71 -4.92 18.82
N ARG A 21 -1.23 -4.25 19.85
CA ARG A 21 -1.96 -2.99 19.72
C ARG A 21 -1.07 -1.88 19.18
N ASP A 22 0.14 -1.75 19.73
CA ASP A 22 1.04 -0.65 19.35
C ASP A 22 1.63 -0.88 17.95
N ARG A 23 1.91 -2.14 17.55
CA ARG A 23 2.29 -2.46 16.17
C ARG A 23 1.20 -2.12 15.17
N LEU A 24 -0.05 -2.45 15.49
CA LEU A 24 -1.18 -2.14 14.62
C LEU A 24 -1.33 -0.63 14.42
N LEU A 25 -1.19 0.15 15.50
CA LEU A 25 -1.23 1.61 15.43
C LEU A 25 -0.05 2.19 14.66
N ASP A 26 1.16 1.68 14.90
CA ASP A 26 2.39 2.08 14.22
C ASP A 26 2.28 1.84 12.69
N ALA A 27 1.89 0.63 12.29
CA ALA A 27 1.70 0.28 10.89
C ALA A 27 0.57 1.08 10.21
N ALA A 28 -0.54 1.31 10.92
CA ALA A 28 -1.64 2.13 10.38
C ALA A 28 -1.28 3.61 10.26
N SER A 29 -0.44 4.12 11.16
CA SER A 29 0.09 5.49 11.08
C SER A 29 1.07 5.61 9.90
N GLY A 30 1.97 4.63 9.73
CA GLY A 30 2.88 4.55 8.60
C GLY A 30 2.14 4.56 7.26
N LEU A 31 1.03 3.82 7.12
CA LEU A 31 0.20 3.87 5.90
C LEU A 31 -0.19 5.31 5.50
N ALA A 32 -0.57 6.14 6.46
CA ALA A 32 -0.97 7.52 6.21
C ALA A 32 0.24 8.41 5.86
N GLU A 33 1.34 8.23 6.58
CA GLU A 33 2.60 8.95 6.36
C GLU A 33 3.16 8.68 4.95
N GLU A 34 3.33 7.41 4.59
CA GLU A 34 3.90 7.00 3.30
C GLU A 34 2.98 7.33 2.11
N SER A 35 1.67 7.31 2.33
CA SER A 35 0.72 7.82 1.32
C SER A 35 0.91 9.33 1.08
N GLY A 36 1.27 10.08 2.13
CA GLY A 36 1.62 11.49 2.04
C GLY A 36 2.90 11.75 1.24
N GLU A 37 3.91 10.90 1.42
CA GLU A 37 5.16 10.91 0.64
C GLU A 37 4.88 10.72 -0.86
N VAL A 38 4.10 9.69 -1.21
CA VAL A 38 3.64 9.43 -2.59
C VAL A 38 2.91 10.64 -3.17
N LEU A 39 1.96 11.22 -2.42
CA LEU A 39 1.24 12.42 -2.84
C LEU A 39 2.20 13.59 -3.07
N GLY A 40 3.20 13.76 -2.19
CA GLY A 40 4.23 14.78 -2.31
C GLY A 40 5.00 14.70 -3.63
N LEU A 41 5.41 13.50 -4.03
CA LEU A 41 6.11 13.27 -5.31
C LEU A 41 5.23 13.58 -6.51
N VAL A 42 3.99 13.08 -6.52
CA VAL A 42 3.03 13.32 -7.61
C VAL A 42 2.70 14.81 -7.72
N ARG A 43 2.48 15.50 -6.60
CA ARG A 43 2.20 16.94 -6.57
C ARG A 43 3.38 17.76 -7.10
N LYS A 44 4.62 17.43 -6.70
CA LYS A 44 5.82 18.08 -7.25
C LYS A 44 5.90 17.91 -8.77
N HIS A 45 5.60 16.70 -9.27
CA HIS A 45 5.60 16.45 -10.71
C HIS A 45 4.55 17.28 -11.44
N LEU A 46 3.29 17.17 -11.02
CA LEU A 46 2.15 17.76 -11.75
C LEU A 46 2.02 19.27 -11.56
N MET A 47 2.32 19.79 -10.37
CA MET A 47 2.05 21.21 -10.02
C MET A 47 3.29 22.10 -10.11
N GLN A 48 4.49 21.52 -10.10
CA GLN A 48 5.74 22.28 -10.14
C GLN A 48 6.59 21.96 -11.38
N GLY A 49 6.10 21.10 -12.29
CA GLY A 49 6.80 20.72 -13.51
C GLY A 49 8.11 19.96 -13.28
N LYS A 50 8.32 19.42 -12.07
CA LYS A 50 9.53 18.63 -11.76
C LYS A 50 9.46 17.27 -12.47
N PRO A 51 10.58 16.69 -12.91
CA PRO A 51 10.60 15.30 -13.38
C PRO A 51 10.05 14.36 -12.29
N LEU A 52 9.31 13.34 -12.70
CA LEU A 52 8.87 12.31 -11.76
C LEU A 52 10.07 11.45 -11.36
N GLU A 53 10.45 11.51 -10.08
CA GLU A 53 11.55 10.74 -9.51
C GLU A 53 11.13 9.27 -9.33
N ARG A 54 11.06 8.52 -10.45
CA ARG A 54 10.59 7.13 -10.48
C ARG A 54 11.27 6.22 -9.44
N PRO A 55 12.60 6.27 -9.21
CA PRO A 55 13.23 5.44 -8.18
C PRO A 55 12.68 5.72 -6.79
N ARG A 56 12.48 7.00 -6.45
CA ARG A 56 11.90 7.41 -5.17
C ARG A 56 10.43 7.02 -5.07
N LEU A 57 9.66 7.17 -6.15
CA LEU A 57 8.26 6.73 -6.16
C LEU A 57 8.12 5.22 -5.90
N VAL A 58 9.01 4.40 -6.44
CA VAL A 58 9.02 2.94 -6.18
C VAL A 58 9.32 2.65 -4.70
N HIS A 59 10.18 3.46 -4.07
CA HIS A 59 10.48 3.36 -2.64
C HIS A 59 9.24 3.64 -1.80
N GLU A 60 8.61 4.82 -1.96
CA GLU A 60 7.46 5.19 -1.11
C GLU A 60 6.25 4.27 -1.36
N LEU A 61 6.06 3.79 -2.60
CA LEU A 61 5.03 2.77 -2.88
C LEU A 61 5.34 1.44 -2.19
N GLY A 62 6.62 1.10 -2.04
CA GLY A 62 7.09 -0.05 -1.29
C GLY A 62 6.82 0.10 0.20
N ASP A 63 7.02 1.28 0.76
CA ASP A 63 6.75 1.56 2.18
C ASP A 63 5.24 1.52 2.47
N VAL A 64 4.41 2.09 1.59
CA VAL A 64 2.95 1.92 1.64
C VAL A 64 2.56 0.44 1.62
N LEU A 65 3.16 -0.36 0.74
CA LEU A 65 2.88 -1.79 0.63
C LEU A 65 3.31 -2.55 1.89
N TRP A 66 4.44 -2.18 2.50
CA TRP A 66 4.93 -2.78 3.74
C TRP A 66 3.98 -2.49 4.90
N CYS A 67 3.56 -1.23 5.07
CA CYS A 67 2.61 -0.86 6.11
C CYS A 67 1.25 -1.56 5.91
N LEU A 68 0.78 -1.69 4.67
CA LEU A 68 -0.44 -2.45 4.35
C LEU A 68 -0.31 -3.93 4.75
N ALA A 69 0.83 -4.55 4.44
CA ALA A 69 1.12 -5.92 4.79
C ALA A 69 1.19 -6.13 6.31
N ALA A 70 1.78 -5.18 7.03
CA ALA A 70 1.91 -5.21 8.49
C ALA A 70 0.54 -5.12 9.17
N VAL A 71 -0.31 -4.15 8.77
CA VAL A 71 -1.70 -4.04 9.25
C VAL A 71 -2.48 -5.32 8.96
N ALA A 72 -2.42 -5.83 7.73
CA ALA A 72 -3.11 -7.06 7.37
C ALA A 72 -2.64 -8.24 8.24
N ASN A 73 -1.33 -8.37 8.47
CA ASN A 73 -0.80 -9.45 9.31
C ASN A 73 -1.26 -9.33 10.77
N ASP A 74 -1.22 -8.15 11.38
CA ASP A 74 -1.65 -7.97 12.78
C ASP A 74 -3.18 -8.13 12.93
N ALA A 75 -3.95 -7.93 11.86
CA ALA A 75 -5.39 -8.19 11.80
C ALA A 75 -5.76 -9.65 11.44
N GLY A 76 -4.78 -10.51 11.13
CA GLY A 76 -5.04 -11.89 10.69
C GLY A 76 -5.63 -12.01 9.29
N ILE A 77 -5.42 -11.00 8.44
CA ILE A 77 -5.93 -10.89 7.07
C ILE A 77 -4.79 -11.16 6.07
N THR A 78 -5.07 -11.86 4.97
CA THR A 78 -4.07 -12.06 3.91
C THR A 78 -4.13 -10.96 2.86
N LEU A 79 -2.99 -10.57 2.28
CA LEU A 79 -3.00 -9.60 1.18
C LEU A 79 -3.75 -10.13 -0.06
N ALA A 80 -3.75 -11.45 -0.29
CA ALA A 80 -4.57 -12.06 -1.33
C ALA A 80 -6.07 -11.79 -1.09
N GLU A 81 -6.56 -11.98 0.14
CA GLU A 81 -7.95 -11.68 0.51
C GLU A 81 -8.31 -10.20 0.26
N VAL A 82 -7.42 -9.28 0.66
CA VAL A 82 -7.60 -7.84 0.41
C VAL A 82 -7.69 -7.55 -1.10
N ALA A 83 -6.80 -8.13 -1.90
CA ALA A 83 -6.78 -7.94 -3.34
C ALA A 83 -8.03 -8.52 -4.01
N ASP A 84 -8.44 -9.74 -3.66
CA ASP A 84 -9.61 -10.42 -4.22
C ASP A 84 -10.89 -9.65 -3.89
N ALA A 85 -11.07 -9.24 -2.63
CA ALA A 85 -12.20 -8.43 -2.21
C ALA A 85 -12.25 -7.07 -2.94
N ASN A 86 -11.10 -6.43 -3.12
CA ASN A 86 -11.02 -5.18 -3.84
C ASN A 86 -11.36 -5.34 -5.33
N LEU A 87 -10.85 -6.39 -5.99
CA LEU A 87 -11.15 -6.67 -7.39
C LEU A 87 -12.62 -7.01 -7.61
N ALA A 88 -13.24 -7.79 -6.72
CA ALA A 88 -14.66 -8.10 -6.78
C ALA A 88 -15.52 -6.81 -6.73
N LYS A 89 -15.26 -5.94 -5.74
CA LYS A 89 -15.91 -4.64 -5.58
C LYS A 89 -15.70 -3.71 -6.79
N LEU A 90 -14.50 -3.69 -7.37
CA LEU A 90 -14.21 -2.86 -8.54
C LEU A 90 -14.92 -3.36 -9.81
N ARG A 91 -15.02 -4.68 -9.99
CA ARG A 91 -15.77 -5.29 -11.10
C ARG A 91 -17.26 -5.00 -11.01
N GLU A 92 -17.83 -4.98 -9.80
CA GLU A 92 -19.23 -4.59 -9.60
C GLU A 92 -19.46 -3.11 -9.95
N ARG A 93 -18.54 -2.23 -9.55
CA ARG A 93 -18.63 -0.78 -9.85
C ARG A 93 -18.40 -0.44 -11.31
N HIS A 94 -17.51 -1.18 -11.98
CA HIS A 94 -17.10 -0.93 -13.36
C HIS A 94 -17.03 -2.25 -14.16
N PRO A 95 -18.18 -2.87 -14.49
CA PRO A 95 -18.21 -4.19 -15.14
C PRO A 95 -17.55 -4.22 -16.52
N ALA A 96 -17.51 -3.08 -17.23
CA ALA A 96 -16.80 -2.92 -18.51
C ALA A 96 -15.47 -2.15 -18.40
N GLY A 97 -15.00 -1.86 -17.18
CA GLY A 97 -13.89 -0.93 -16.95
C GLY A 97 -14.23 0.51 -17.32
N PHE A 98 -13.21 1.37 -17.40
CA PHE A 98 -13.34 2.71 -17.96
C PHE A 98 -13.03 2.65 -19.46
N THR A 99 -14.04 2.79 -20.31
CA THR A 99 -13.82 3.08 -21.73
C THR A 99 -13.32 4.52 -21.88
N ARG A 100 -12.19 4.72 -22.57
CA ARG A 100 -11.78 6.06 -22.99
C ARG A 100 -12.83 6.59 -23.96
N SER A 101 -13.57 7.61 -23.57
CA SER A 101 -14.14 8.53 -24.55
C SER A 101 -12.95 9.23 -25.23
N SER A 102 -12.78 8.95 -26.52
CA SER A 102 -11.75 9.54 -27.37
C SER A 102 -11.80 11.06 -27.38
#